data_AF-A0A956FBE6-F1
#
_entry.id   AF-A0A956FBE6-F1
#
_cell.length_a   1.000
_cell.length_b   1.000
_cell.length_c   1.000
_cell.angle_alpha   90.00
_cell.angle_beta   90.00
_cell.angle_gamma   90.00
#
_symmetry.space_group_name_H-M   'P 1'
#
loop_
_entity.id
_entity.type
_entity.pdbx_description
1 polymer ?
#
loop_
_entity_poly.entity_id
_entity_poly.type
_entity_poly.pdbx_seq_one_letter_code
_entity_poly.pdbx_strand_id
1 'polypeptide(L)'
;MLDIAAPVLESLGPTPPPEEARRTVALAVDVWNAHVTASPLWGVQRTKPLADLEKKARSKRARTGLAEVFEQMAARWKAEYRFDPRLVGDWSYDPAEGRLTCETTLPDGVEALVPPPLETRVRIGGAFLDEVQIHLTASSLLGFPLEAHRGEVASDGTVTIRTKMPTAVALFAEGRLPPIDGATVDVVVGGKELQGLQLVGVRCIDGGGHFENIELVLRPSGDGGLE
;
A
#
# COMPACT_ATOMS: atom_id res chain seq x y z
N MET A 1 -0.60 16.23 5.79
CA MET A 1 -1.83 16.44 6.61
C MET A 1 -1.77 17.79 7.33
N LEU A 2 -0.71 18.11 8.07
CA LEU A 2 -0.46 19.47 8.58
C LEU A 2 -0.55 20.55 7.49
N ASP A 3 -0.23 20.19 6.25
CA ASP A 3 -0.26 21.10 5.10
C ASP A 3 -1.65 21.67 4.81
N ILE A 4 -2.73 20.99 5.24
CA ILE A 4 -4.08 21.57 5.15
C ILE A 4 -4.22 22.81 6.06
N ALA A 5 -3.51 22.82 7.19
CA ALA A 5 -3.49 23.91 8.16
C ALA A 5 -2.48 25.01 7.79
N ALA A 6 -1.56 24.76 6.84
CA ALA A 6 -0.42 25.64 6.56
C ALA A 6 -0.81 27.11 6.32
N PRO A 7 -1.81 27.44 5.46
CA PRO A 7 -2.18 28.85 5.24
C PRO A 7 -2.63 29.57 6.51
N VAL A 8 -3.24 28.82 7.43
CA VAL A 8 -3.80 29.36 8.67
C VAL A 8 -2.71 29.50 9.71
N LEU A 9 -1.81 28.51 9.82
CA LEU A 9 -0.64 28.60 10.70
C LEU A 9 0.30 29.74 10.27
N GLU A 10 0.51 29.94 8.97
CA GLU A 10 1.27 31.07 8.43
C GLU A 10 0.64 32.42 8.81
N SER A 11 -0.69 32.52 8.78
CA SER A 11 -1.40 33.75 9.16
C SER A 11 -1.23 34.14 10.64
N LEU A 12 -0.86 33.21 11.51
CA LEU A 12 -0.61 33.46 12.93
C LEU A 12 0.80 34.05 13.19
N GLY A 13 1.64 34.14 12.17
CA GLY A 13 3.01 34.64 12.25
C GLY A 13 4.04 33.57 12.62
N PRO A 14 5.33 33.93 12.70
CA PRO A 14 6.44 32.97 12.83
C PRO A 14 6.55 32.32 14.22
N THR A 15 5.80 32.81 15.21
CA THR A 15 5.85 32.28 16.59
C THR A 15 4.47 32.39 17.24
N PRO A 16 3.49 31.60 16.75
CA PRO A 16 2.13 31.67 17.25
C PRO A 16 2.06 31.20 18.70
N PRO A 17 1.13 31.73 19.52
CA PRO A 17 0.89 31.19 20.85
C PRO A 17 0.57 29.68 20.78
N PRO A 18 1.18 28.82 21.61
CA PRO A 18 0.99 27.36 21.56
C PRO A 18 -0.47 26.90 21.50
N GLU A 19 -1.32 27.51 22.31
CA GLU A 19 -2.75 27.20 22.38
C GLU A 19 -3.54 27.68 21.15
N GLU A 20 -3.06 28.71 20.44
CA GLU A 20 -3.67 29.13 19.18
C GLU A 20 -3.27 28.19 18.04
N ALA A 21 -2.00 27.80 17.97
CA ALA A 21 -1.52 26.83 17.00
C ALA A 21 -2.22 25.46 17.17
N ARG A 22 -2.35 24.97 18.41
CA ARG A 22 -3.09 23.74 18.72
C ARG A 22 -4.56 23.81 18.29
N ARG A 23 -5.24 24.94 18.50
CA ARG A 23 -6.63 25.12 18.05
C ARG A 23 -6.76 25.13 16.53
N THR A 24 -5.79 25.70 15.82
CA THR A 24 -5.75 25.66 14.35
C THR A 24 -5.54 24.25 13.84
N VAL A 25 -4.63 23.48 14.44
CA VAL A 25 -4.41 22.07 14.09
C VAL A 25 -5.65 21.23 14.40
N ALA A 26 -6.33 21.46 15.53
CA ALA A 26 -7.58 20.79 15.85
C ALA A 26 -8.66 21.03 14.79
N LEU A 27 -8.83 22.28 14.34
CA LEU A 27 -9.77 22.60 13.27
C LEU A 27 -9.39 21.91 11.94
N ALA A 28 -8.11 21.87 11.60
CA ALA A 28 -7.63 21.18 10.41
C ALA A 28 -7.93 19.67 10.44
N VAL A 29 -7.75 19.04 11.61
CA VAL A 29 -8.13 17.63 11.84
C VAL A 29 -9.64 17.43 11.70
N ASP A 30 -10.46 18.32 12.27
CA ASP A 30 -11.92 18.27 12.13
C ASP A 30 -12.36 18.37 10.66
N VAL A 31 -11.79 19.33 9.91
CA VAL A 31 -12.06 19.52 8.48
C VAL A 31 -11.64 18.29 7.67
N TRP A 32 -10.45 17.75 7.94
CA TRP A 32 -9.96 16.53 7.29
C TRP A 32 -10.91 15.36 7.50
N ASN A 33 -11.23 15.03 8.75
CA ASN A 33 -12.09 13.90 9.09
C ASN A 33 -13.52 14.08 8.54
N ALA A 34 -14.06 15.29 8.61
CA ALA A 34 -15.39 15.59 8.07
C ALA A 34 -15.45 15.39 6.55
N HIS A 35 -14.41 15.79 5.81
CA HIS A 35 -14.36 15.56 4.37
C HIS A 35 -14.16 14.09 4.00
N VAL A 36 -13.29 13.36 4.71
CA VAL A 36 -13.09 11.93 4.48
C VAL A 36 -14.40 11.17 4.69
N THR A 37 -15.08 11.41 5.81
CA THR A 37 -16.36 10.74 6.13
C THR A 37 -17.53 11.17 5.23
N ALA A 38 -17.53 12.41 4.72
CA ALA A 38 -18.55 12.88 3.78
C ALA A 38 -18.29 12.46 2.33
N SER A 39 -17.11 11.90 2.02
CA SER A 39 -16.72 11.50 0.68
C SER A 39 -17.60 10.35 0.16
N PRO A 40 -18.08 10.42 -1.09
CA PRO A 40 -18.78 9.29 -1.72
C PRO A 40 -17.82 8.16 -2.15
N LEU A 41 -16.51 8.37 -2.03
CA LEU A 41 -15.50 7.39 -2.45
C LEU A 41 -15.25 6.31 -1.38
N TRP A 42 -15.53 6.61 -0.12
CA TRP A 42 -15.03 5.86 1.03
C TRP A 42 -16.15 5.45 1.97
N GLY A 43 -16.32 4.13 2.17
CA GLY A 43 -17.16 3.57 3.23
C GLY A 43 -18.60 4.07 3.24
N VAL A 44 -19.21 4.07 4.42
CA VAL A 44 -20.56 4.63 4.64
C VAL A 44 -20.48 6.15 4.77
N GLN A 45 -21.14 6.86 3.84
CA GLN A 45 -21.14 8.32 3.82
C GLN A 45 -21.82 8.93 5.05
N ARG A 46 -21.11 9.83 5.75
CA ARG A 46 -21.60 10.59 6.91
C ARG A 46 -21.39 12.08 6.66
N THR A 47 -22.44 12.77 6.21
CA THR A 47 -22.37 14.19 5.82
C THR A 47 -22.57 15.17 6.97
N LYS A 48 -23.17 14.72 8.08
CA LYS A 48 -23.52 15.57 9.22
C LYS A 48 -22.32 16.30 9.84
N PRO A 49 -21.15 15.67 10.09
CA PRO A 49 -20.00 16.38 10.66
C PRO A 49 -19.54 17.56 9.80
N LEU A 50 -19.51 17.38 8.48
CA LEU A 50 -19.14 18.45 7.54
C LEU A 50 -20.17 19.59 7.57
N ALA A 51 -21.46 19.26 7.51
CA ALA A 51 -22.53 20.25 7.59
C ALA A 51 -22.51 21.04 8.91
N ASP A 52 -22.21 20.38 10.03
CA ASP A 52 -22.09 21.03 11.34
C ASP A 52 -20.89 21.98 11.40
N LEU A 53 -19.75 21.62 10.79
CA LEU A 53 -18.58 22.50 10.66
C LEU A 53 -18.86 23.72 9.78
N GLU A 54 -19.48 23.51 8.60
CA GLU A 54 -19.89 24.60 7.70
C GLU A 54 -20.82 25.59 8.42
N LYS A 55 -21.82 25.06 9.14
CA LYS A 55 -22.75 25.86 9.94
C LYS A 55 -22.03 26.64 11.04
N LYS A 56 -21.06 26.02 11.73
CA LYS A 56 -20.28 26.66 12.79
C LYS A 56 -19.42 27.79 12.23
N ALA A 57 -18.72 27.54 11.12
CA ALA A 57 -17.85 28.51 10.45
C ALA A 57 -18.62 29.74 9.95
N ARG A 58 -19.86 29.55 9.49
CA ARG A 58 -20.74 30.63 8.98
C ARG A 58 -21.68 31.24 10.03
N SER A 59 -21.57 30.81 11.29
CA SER A 59 -22.48 31.27 12.34
C SER A 59 -22.21 32.73 12.73
N LYS A 60 -23.24 33.46 13.20
CA LYS A 60 -23.11 34.84 13.70
C LYS A 60 -22.16 34.99 14.89
N ARG A 61 -21.83 33.88 15.57
CA ARG A 61 -20.90 33.83 16.72
C ARG A 61 -19.51 33.33 16.32
N ALA A 62 -19.28 33.05 15.04
CA ALA A 62 -17.99 32.63 14.54
C ALA A 62 -16.95 33.74 14.71
N ARG A 63 -15.70 33.35 14.95
CA ARG A 63 -14.57 34.29 14.90
C ARG A 63 -14.48 34.88 13.49
N THR A 64 -14.19 36.17 13.39
CA THR A 64 -13.91 36.83 12.11
C THR A 64 -12.82 36.06 11.35
N GLY A 65 -13.04 35.78 10.06
CA GLY A 65 -12.09 35.04 9.23
C GLY A 65 -12.26 33.50 9.24
N LEU A 66 -13.09 32.94 10.13
CA LEU A 66 -13.22 31.48 10.26
C LEU A 66 -13.86 30.83 9.03
N ALA A 67 -14.80 31.51 8.39
CA ALA A 67 -15.41 31.01 7.15
C ALA A 67 -14.39 30.95 6.03
N GLU A 68 -13.59 32.00 5.84
CA GLU A 68 -12.53 32.04 4.82
C GLU A 68 -11.47 30.96 5.07
N VAL A 69 -11.07 30.78 6.34
CA VAL A 69 -10.14 29.71 6.75
C VAL A 69 -10.71 28.33 6.41
N PHE A 70 -11.97 28.07 6.76
CA PHE A 70 -12.61 26.79 6.47
C PHE A 70 -12.65 26.51 4.96
N GLU A 71 -13.07 27.49 4.15
CA GLU A 71 -13.14 27.35 2.69
C GLU A 71 -11.76 27.10 2.07
N GLN A 72 -10.70 27.75 2.57
CA GLN A 72 -9.32 27.51 2.12
C GLN A 72 -8.86 26.07 2.43
N MET A 73 -9.10 25.59 3.66
CA MET A 73 -8.76 24.21 4.05
C MET A 73 -9.55 23.20 3.21
N ALA A 74 -10.85 23.42 3.02
CA ALA A 74 -11.73 22.55 2.24
C ALA A 74 -11.32 22.49 0.76
N ALA A 75 -11.01 23.64 0.16
CA ALA A 75 -10.53 23.71 -1.22
C ALA A 75 -9.22 22.94 -1.40
N ARG A 76 -8.28 23.09 -0.46
CA ARG A 76 -7.02 22.36 -0.49
C ARG A 76 -7.19 20.86 -0.30
N TRP A 77 -8.03 20.44 0.65
CA TRP A 77 -8.37 19.02 0.82
C TRP A 77 -8.89 18.42 -0.48
N LYS A 78 -9.83 19.11 -1.15
CA LYS A 78 -10.41 18.64 -2.40
C LYS A 78 -9.38 18.54 -3.53
N ALA A 79 -8.42 19.46 -3.59
CA ALA A 79 -7.39 19.49 -4.62
C ALA A 79 -6.31 18.42 -4.41
N GLU A 80 -5.82 18.26 -3.19
CA GLU A 80 -4.60 17.50 -2.89
C GLU A 80 -4.87 16.15 -2.22
N TYR A 81 -5.98 16.00 -1.49
CA TYR A 81 -6.17 14.91 -0.53
C TYR A 81 -7.49 14.13 -0.69
N ARG A 82 -8.31 14.46 -1.69
CA ARG A 82 -9.63 13.79 -1.90
C ARG A 82 -9.56 12.26 -2.03
N PHE A 83 -8.39 11.73 -2.40
CA PHE A 83 -8.15 10.28 -2.57
C PHE A 83 -7.45 9.64 -1.37
N ASP A 84 -7.21 10.37 -0.29
CA ASP A 84 -6.68 9.82 0.95
C ASP A 84 -7.86 9.42 1.85
N PRO A 85 -8.05 8.11 2.14
CA PRO A 85 -9.17 7.67 2.96
C PRO A 85 -8.87 7.77 4.47
N ARG A 86 -7.66 8.13 4.89
CA ARG A 86 -7.27 8.01 6.31
C ARG A 86 -8.04 8.99 7.18
N LEU A 87 -8.57 8.52 8.30
CA LEU A 87 -9.07 9.34 9.39
C LEU A 87 -7.96 9.57 10.41
N VAL A 88 -8.00 10.72 11.06
CA VAL A 88 -7.11 11.07 12.16
C VAL A 88 -7.78 10.70 13.47
N GLY A 89 -7.12 9.84 14.25
CA GLY A 89 -7.53 9.45 15.59
C GLY A 89 -6.89 10.35 16.64
N ASP A 90 -6.27 9.74 17.66
CA ASP A 90 -5.52 10.46 18.68
C ASP A 90 -4.35 11.22 18.07
N TRP A 91 -4.16 12.47 18.48
CA TRP A 91 -3.11 13.33 17.93
C TRP A 91 -2.51 14.26 18.98
N SER A 92 -1.28 14.70 18.73
CA SER A 92 -0.54 15.66 19.53
C SER A 92 0.23 16.62 18.63
N TYR A 93 0.31 17.89 19.03
CA TYR A 93 1.04 18.91 18.29
C TYR A 93 2.11 19.55 19.18
N ASP A 94 3.34 19.50 18.68
CA ASP A 94 4.50 20.16 19.25
C ASP A 94 4.74 21.49 18.52
N PRO A 95 4.43 22.64 19.16
CA PRO A 95 4.59 23.95 18.55
C PRO A 95 6.06 24.38 18.45
N ALA A 96 6.98 23.83 19.26
CA ALA A 96 8.39 24.19 19.21
C ALA A 96 9.05 23.63 17.95
N GLU A 97 8.61 22.45 17.52
CA GLU A 97 9.13 21.75 16.35
C GLU A 97 8.19 21.82 15.13
N GLY A 98 6.99 22.41 15.30
CA GLY A 98 5.95 22.45 14.27
C GLY A 98 5.45 21.05 13.86
N ARG A 99 5.61 20.04 14.73
CA ARG A 99 5.35 18.63 14.41
C ARG A 99 3.99 18.17 14.94
N LEU A 100 3.21 17.54 14.07
CA LEU A 100 1.98 16.81 14.41
C LEU A 100 2.29 15.32 14.40
N THR A 101 2.00 14.65 15.51
CA THR A 101 2.00 13.18 15.60
C THR A 101 0.56 12.74 15.77
N CYS A 102 0.12 11.75 15.00
CA CYS A 102 -1.24 11.24 15.08
C CYS A 102 -1.32 9.76 14.73
N GLU A 103 -2.30 9.09 15.30
CA GLU A 103 -2.78 7.80 14.83
C GLU A 103 -3.73 8.01 13.65
N THR A 104 -3.71 7.06 12.71
CA THR A 104 -4.63 7.08 11.57
C THR A 104 -5.39 5.77 11.46
N THR A 105 -6.67 5.87 11.15
CA THR A 105 -7.56 4.72 10.91
C THR A 105 -8.22 4.85 9.53
N LEU A 106 -8.99 3.84 9.13
CA LEU A 106 -9.80 3.88 7.91
C LEU A 106 -11.29 4.02 8.26
N PRO A 107 -12.11 4.61 7.38
CA PRO A 107 -13.56 4.64 7.53
C PRO A 107 -14.15 3.25 7.58
N ASP A 108 -15.28 3.10 8.27
CA ASP A 108 -16.02 1.84 8.31
C ASP A 108 -16.32 1.31 6.90
N GLY A 109 -15.97 0.05 6.64
CA GLY A 109 -16.13 -0.60 5.34
C GLY A 109 -15.03 -0.27 4.32
N VAL A 110 -14.00 0.48 4.71
CA VAL A 110 -12.78 0.67 3.91
C VAL A 110 -11.67 -0.18 4.51
N GLU A 111 -11.16 -1.11 3.72
CA GLU A 111 -10.03 -1.94 4.09
C GLU A 111 -8.82 -1.53 3.26
N ALA A 112 -7.68 -1.35 3.90
CA ALA A 112 -6.42 -1.26 3.17
C ALA A 112 -6.15 -2.63 2.57
N LEU A 113 -5.81 -2.65 1.27
CA LEU A 113 -5.14 -3.81 0.71
C LEU A 113 -3.75 -3.88 1.34
N VAL A 114 -3.65 -4.60 2.46
CA VAL A 114 -2.38 -4.94 3.06
C VAL A 114 -1.85 -6.15 2.29
N PRO A 115 -0.74 -6.02 1.54
CA PRO A 115 -0.17 -7.17 0.86
C PRO A 115 0.19 -8.24 1.91
N PRO A 116 0.11 -9.54 1.56
CA PRO A 116 0.45 -10.58 2.50
C PRO A 116 1.90 -10.41 3.03
N PRO A 117 2.19 -10.89 4.25
CA PRO A 117 3.55 -10.84 4.82
C PRO A 117 4.57 -11.52 3.89
N LEU A 118 5.79 -10.97 3.77
CA LEU A 118 6.81 -11.50 2.87
C LEU A 118 7.17 -12.97 3.18
N GLU A 119 7.00 -13.39 4.42
CA GLU A 119 7.28 -14.74 4.92
C GLU A 119 6.36 -15.80 4.32
N THR A 120 5.17 -15.42 3.85
CA THR A 120 4.22 -16.35 3.24
C THR A 120 4.28 -16.34 1.72
N ARG A 121 5.03 -15.41 1.12
CA ARG A 121 5.05 -15.14 -0.31
C ARG A 121 6.27 -15.74 -1.00
N VAL A 122 6.13 -15.95 -2.31
CA VAL A 122 7.21 -16.36 -3.19
C VAL A 122 7.41 -15.29 -4.26
N ARG A 123 8.65 -14.85 -4.46
CA ARG A 123 9.04 -13.91 -5.52
C ARG A 123 10.06 -14.55 -6.43
N ILE A 124 9.95 -14.37 -7.74
CA ILE A 124 10.95 -14.78 -8.74
C ILE A 124 11.19 -13.62 -9.69
N GLY A 125 12.45 -13.23 -9.89
CA GLY A 125 12.80 -12.20 -10.89
C GLY A 125 12.06 -10.89 -10.66
N GLY A 126 11.87 -10.53 -9.39
CA GLY A 126 11.16 -9.31 -9.00
C GLY A 126 9.63 -9.39 -8.98
N ALA A 127 8.98 -10.48 -9.39
CA ALA A 127 7.52 -10.65 -9.35
C ALA A 127 7.06 -11.60 -8.24
N PHE A 128 6.09 -11.18 -7.41
CA PHE A 128 5.40 -12.08 -6.50
C PHE A 128 4.42 -12.96 -7.27
N LEU A 129 4.44 -14.27 -7.00
CA LEU A 129 3.67 -15.24 -7.78
C LEU A 129 2.16 -15.00 -7.68
N ASP A 130 1.68 -14.55 -6.51
CA ASP A 130 0.28 -14.24 -6.23
C ASP A 130 -0.20 -12.91 -6.85
N GLU A 131 0.73 -12.10 -7.38
CA GLU A 131 0.43 -10.85 -8.09
C GLU A 131 0.53 -11.00 -9.62
N VAL A 132 0.99 -12.14 -10.14
CA VAL A 132 1.09 -12.37 -11.59
C VAL A 132 -0.30 -12.42 -12.22
N GLN A 133 -0.57 -11.50 -13.14
CA GLN A 133 -1.83 -11.39 -13.88
C GLN A 133 -1.64 -11.84 -15.33
N ILE A 134 -2.39 -12.85 -15.76
CA ILE A 134 -2.29 -13.45 -17.09
C ILE A 134 -3.49 -12.99 -17.91
N HIS A 135 -3.24 -12.28 -19.00
CA HIS A 135 -4.31 -11.83 -19.90
C HIS A 135 -4.92 -13.02 -20.65
N LEU A 136 -6.19 -13.32 -20.38
CA LEU A 136 -6.98 -14.27 -21.16
C LEU A 136 -7.64 -13.58 -22.36
N THR A 137 -8.10 -12.34 -22.15
CA THR A 137 -8.66 -11.45 -23.16
C THR A 137 -8.28 -10.00 -22.87
N ALA A 138 -8.79 -9.05 -23.67
CA ALA A 138 -8.59 -7.61 -23.42
C ALA A 138 -9.18 -7.12 -22.08
N SER A 139 -10.15 -7.84 -21.51
CA SER A 139 -10.85 -7.45 -20.28
C SER A 139 -10.83 -8.51 -19.18
N SER A 140 -10.19 -9.65 -19.41
CA SER A 140 -10.15 -10.77 -18.46
C SER A 140 -8.71 -11.12 -18.12
N LEU A 141 -8.46 -11.18 -16.81
CA LEU A 141 -7.19 -11.59 -16.23
C LEU A 141 -7.40 -12.90 -15.44
N LEU A 142 -6.40 -13.76 -15.48
CA LEU A 142 -6.25 -14.93 -14.64
C LEU A 142 -5.10 -14.68 -13.67
N GLY A 143 -5.38 -14.75 -12.38
CA GLY A 143 -4.38 -14.79 -11.32
C GLY A 143 -4.64 -15.99 -10.43
N PHE A 144 -3.65 -16.34 -9.62
CA PHE A 144 -3.76 -17.42 -8.64
C PHE A 144 -3.49 -16.86 -7.25
N PRO A 145 -4.24 -17.33 -6.22
CA PRO A 145 -4.12 -16.78 -4.88
C PRO A 145 -2.83 -17.28 -4.22
N LEU A 146 -2.45 -16.63 -3.12
CA LEU A 146 -1.24 -16.93 -2.35
C LEU A 146 -1.05 -18.42 -2.06
N GLU A 147 -2.13 -19.12 -1.70
CA GLU A 147 -2.12 -20.52 -1.30
C GLU A 147 -1.78 -21.47 -2.45
N ALA A 148 -1.85 -21.00 -3.70
CA ALA A 148 -1.43 -21.77 -4.88
C ALA A 148 0.10 -21.77 -5.07
N HIS A 149 0.84 -21.03 -4.25
CA HIS A 149 2.27 -20.82 -4.38
C HIS A 149 2.98 -21.18 -3.08
N ARG A 150 4.04 -22.00 -3.17
CA ARG A 150 4.85 -22.38 -2.00
C ARG A 150 6.30 -22.58 -2.40
N GLY A 151 7.22 -22.08 -1.59
CA GLY A 151 8.65 -22.30 -1.75
C GLY A 151 9.24 -23.01 -0.56
N GLU A 152 10.24 -23.85 -0.79
CA GLU A 152 11.04 -24.52 0.23
C GLU A 152 12.52 -24.39 -0.13
N VAL A 153 13.36 -24.13 0.88
CA VAL A 153 14.81 -24.00 0.74
C VAL A 153 15.46 -25.17 1.48
N ALA A 154 16.14 -26.03 0.74
CA ALA A 154 16.89 -27.16 1.30
C ALA A 154 18.22 -26.70 1.92
N SER A 155 18.85 -27.58 2.69
CA SER A 155 20.11 -27.29 3.40
C SER A 155 21.30 -27.00 2.48
N ASP A 156 21.25 -27.49 1.24
CA ASP A 156 22.25 -27.26 0.19
C ASP A 156 22.01 -25.97 -0.61
N GLY A 157 21.00 -25.17 -0.23
CA GLY A 157 20.61 -23.97 -0.96
C GLY A 157 19.72 -24.22 -2.17
N THR A 158 19.37 -25.48 -2.47
CA THR A 158 18.39 -25.80 -3.52
C THR A 158 17.02 -25.25 -3.13
N VAL A 159 16.38 -24.52 -4.04
CA VAL A 159 15.04 -23.98 -3.87
C VAL A 159 14.04 -24.77 -4.70
N THR A 160 12.98 -25.26 -4.06
CA THR A 160 11.85 -25.89 -4.75
C THR A 160 10.63 -25.01 -4.63
N ILE A 161 10.06 -24.59 -5.76
CA ILE A 161 8.87 -23.73 -5.81
C ILE A 161 7.73 -24.50 -6.48
N ARG A 162 6.65 -24.69 -5.73
CA ARG A 162 5.36 -25.18 -6.23
C ARG A 162 4.52 -24.00 -6.66
N THR A 163 4.02 -24.03 -7.89
CA THR A 163 3.18 -22.98 -8.45
C THR A 163 2.26 -23.53 -9.54
N LYS A 164 1.36 -22.70 -10.05
CA LYS A 164 0.50 -23.00 -11.20
C LYS A 164 1.27 -22.84 -12.49
N MET A 165 1.14 -23.80 -13.42
CA MET A 165 1.83 -23.77 -14.71
C MET A 165 1.65 -22.44 -15.46
N PRO A 166 0.44 -21.85 -15.57
CA PRO A 166 0.29 -20.57 -16.26
C PRO A 166 1.09 -19.43 -15.63
N THR A 167 1.24 -19.40 -14.30
CA THR A 167 2.07 -18.40 -13.60
C THR A 167 3.53 -18.51 -14.04
N ALA A 168 4.09 -19.73 -14.09
CA ALA A 168 5.47 -19.90 -14.53
C ALA A 168 5.64 -19.56 -16.03
N VAL A 169 4.69 -19.95 -16.87
CA VAL A 169 4.69 -19.58 -18.30
C VAL A 169 4.68 -18.06 -18.49
N ALA A 170 3.89 -17.33 -17.70
CA ALA A 170 3.88 -15.88 -17.73
C ALA A 170 5.24 -15.28 -17.33
N LEU A 171 5.87 -15.80 -16.28
CA LEU A 171 7.21 -15.36 -15.88
C LEU A 171 8.28 -15.63 -16.95
N PHE A 172 8.20 -16.76 -17.67
CA PHE A 172 9.06 -17.03 -18.82
C PHE A 172 8.82 -16.02 -19.95
N ALA A 173 7.56 -15.78 -20.30
CA ALA A 173 7.19 -14.87 -21.38
C ALA A 173 7.60 -13.41 -21.09
N GLU A 174 7.56 -13.00 -19.82
CA GLU A 174 8.02 -11.69 -19.36
C GLU A 174 9.55 -11.59 -19.18
N GLY A 175 10.30 -12.68 -19.38
CA GLY A 175 11.75 -12.72 -19.20
C GLY A 175 12.21 -12.65 -17.75
N ARG A 176 11.30 -12.88 -16.78
CA ARG A 176 11.62 -12.87 -15.34
C ARG A 176 12.13 -14.21 -14.83
N LEU A 177 11.69 -15.30 -15.45
CA LEU A 177 12.20 -16.65 -15.20
C LEU A 177 13.00 -17.09 -16.43
N PRO A 178 14.34 -17.23 -16.31
CA PRO A 178 15.17 -17.74 -17.40
C PRO A 178 14.88 -19.22 -17.69
N PRO A 179 15.12 -19.70 -18.93
CA PRO A 179 15.00 -21.13 -19.28
C PRO A 179 15.91 -22.00 -18.41
N ILE A 180 15.67 -23.32 -18.44
CA ILE A 180 16.54 -24.30 -17.75
C ILE A 180 17.99 -24.10 -18.20
N ASP A 181 18.91 -24.09 -17.24
CA ASP A 181 20.35 -23.81 -17.42
C ASP A 181 20.65 -22.42 -18.02
N GLY A 182 19.68 -21.52 -17.97
CA GLY A 182 19.81 -20.13 -18.41
C GLY A 182 20.52 -19.23 -17.39
N ALA A 183 20.27 -17.93 -17.49
CA ALA A 183 20.78 -16.94 -16.54
C ALA A 183 20.29 -17.22 -15.12
N THR A 184 21.03 -16.72 -14.13
CA THR A 184 20.59 -16.76 -12.74
C THR A 184 19.46 -15.78 -12.48
N VAL A 185 18.62 -16.09 -11.49
CA VAL A 185 17.49 -15.29 -11.04
C VAL A 185 17.49 -15.20 -9.52
N ASP A 186 17.03 -14.06 -9.01
CA ASP A 186 16.82 -13.85 -7.59
C ASP A 186 15.43 -14.29 -7.17
N VAL A 187 15.34 -14.91 -6.00
CA VAL A 187 14.12 -15.49 -5.47
C VAL A 187 13.90 -15.04 -4.02
N VAL A 188 12.65 -14.80 -3.63
CA VAL A 188 12.27 -14.72 -2.21
C VAL A 188 11.42 -15.93 -1.85
N VAL A 189 11.80 -16.63 -0.78
CA VAL A 189 11.01 -17.71 -0.17
C VAL A 189 11.10 -17.57 1.34
N GLY A 190 9.96 -17.60 2.03
CA GLY A 190 9.95 -17.52 3.49
C GLY A 190 10.54 -16.22 4.02
N GLY A 191 10.36 -15.11 3.30
CA GLY A 191 10.94 -13.80 3.64
C GLY A 191 12.46 -13.67 3.41
N LYS A 192 13.13 -14.73 2.94
CA LYS A 192 14.57 -14.72 2.65
C LYS A 192 14.83 -14.46 1.19
N GLU A 193 15.68 -13.49 0.90
CA GLU A 193 16.19 -13.23 -0.45
C GLU A 193 17.38 -14.15 -0.75
N LEU A 194 17.29 -14.86 -1.87
CA LEU A 194 18.27 -15.81 -2.36
C LEU A 194 18.67 -15.37 -3.76
N GLN A 195 19.94 -15.10 -3.95
CA GLN A 195 20.47 -14.55 -5.19
C GLN A 195 21.26 -15.61 -5.97
N GLY A 196 21.41 -15.39 -7.28
CA GLY A 196 22.28 -16.22 -8.10
C GLY A 196 21.78 -17.66 -8.32
N LEU A 197 20.46 -17.87 -8.30
CA LEU A 197 19.88 -19.20 -8.50
C LEU A 197 19.65 -19.49 -9.98
N GLN A 198 20.06 -20.65 -10.47
CA GLN A 198 19.78 -21.12 -11.82
C GLN A 198 18.63 -22.12 -11.80
N LEU A 199 17.67 -21.99 -12.72
CA LEU A 199 16.62 -22.99 -12.91
C LEU A 199 17.24 -24.25 -13.52
N VAL A 200 17.14 -25.38 -12.83
CA VAL A 200 17.72 -26.68 -13.26
C VAL A 200 16.65 -27.72 -13.63
N GLY A 201 15.38 -27.44 -13.37
CA GLY A 201 14.32 -28.37 -13.72
C GLY A 201 12.91 -27.84 -13.48
N VAL A 202 11.98 -28.37 -14.28
CA VAL A 202 10.54 -28.17 -14.16
C VAL A 202 9.86 -29.53 -14.15
N ARG A 203 8.98 -29.79 -13.18
CA ARG A 203 8.24 -31.06 -13.05
C ARG A 203 6.76 -30.79 -12.91
N CYS A 204 5.91 -31.48 -13.67
CA CYS A 204 4.47 -31.51 -13.40
C CYS A 204 4.23 -32.43 -12.20
N ILE A 205 3.49 -31.94 -11.20
CA ILE A 205 3.19 -32.72 -9.98
C ILE A 205 1.75 -33.21 -9.91
N ASP A 206 0.84 -32.64 -10.71
CA ASP A 206 -0.55 -33.11 -10.86
C ASP A 206 -0.95 -33.16 -12.34
N GLY A 207 -1.54 -34.27 -12.79
CA GLY A 207 -1.94 -34.49 -14.20
C GLY A 207 -3.45 -34.54 -14.47
N GLY A 208 -4.26 -33.91 -13.62
CA GLY A 208 -5.72 -34.16 -13.56
C GLY A 208 -6.66 -32.97 -13.81
N GLY A 209 -6.17 -31.75 -14.01
CA GLY A 209 -7.04 -30.57 -14.06
C GLY A 209 -6.57 -29.44 -14.97
N HIS A 210 -7.49 -28.52 -15.28
CA HIS A 210 -7.15 -27.24 -15.93
C HIS A 210 -6.32 -26.41 -14.94
N PHE A 211 -5.09 -26.04 -15.32
CA PHE A 211 -4.07 -25.38 -14.48
C PHE A 211 -3.29 -26.31 -13.53
N GLU A 212 -2.52 -27.21 -14.15
CA GLU A 212 -1.60 -28.13 -13.48
C GLU A 212 -0.65 -27.41 -12.52
N ASN A 213 -0.38 -28.06 -11.38
CA ASN A 213 0.68 -27.65 -10.48
C ASN A 213 2.02 -28.13 -11.02
N ILE A 214 3.04 -27.28 -10.94
CA ILE A 214 4.41 -27.61 -11.30
C ILE A 214 5.36 -27.31 -10.14
N GLU A 215 6.48 -28.03 -10.12
CA GLU A 215 7.65 -27.75 -9.30
C GLU A 215 8.75 -27.16 -10.18
N LEU A 216 9.22 -25.98 -9.81
CA LEU A 216 10.45 -25.37 -10.31
C LEU A 216 11.56 -25.70 -9.32
N VAL A 217 12.68 -26.24 -9.81
CA VAL A 217 13.86 -26.53 -9.01
C VAL A 217 14.96 -25.58 -9.42
N LEU A 218 15.41 -24.74 -8.48
CA LEU A 218 16.51 -23.82 -8.68
C LEU A 218 17.68 -24.17 -7.76
N ARG A 219 18.90 -24.01 -8.25
CA ARG A 219 20.13 -24.27 -7.49
C ARG A 219 21.05 -23.06 -7.51
N PRO A 220 21.86 -22.82 -6.48
CA PRO A 220 22.93 -21.85 -6.56
C PRO A 220 23.80 -22.14 -7.78
N SER A 221 24.08 -21.14 -8.61
CA SER A 221 25.09 -21.33 -9.65
C SER A 221 26.43 -21.57 -8.96
N GLY A 222 27.15 -22.60 -9.38
CA GLY A 222 28.43 -23.00 -8.77
C GLY A 222 29.56 -21.98 -8.92
N ASP A 223 29.29 -20.75 -9.39
CA ASP A 223 30.26 -19.67 -9.48
C ASP A 223 30.44 -18.97 -8.10
N GLY A 224 30.65 -19.79 -7.08
CA GLY A 224 31.45 -19.41 -5.92
C GLY A 224 32.91 -19.50 -6.32
N GLY A 225 33.41 -18.46 -7.00
CA GLY A 225 34.83 -18.27 -7.19
C GLY A 225 35.54 -18.35 -5.85
N LEU A 226 36.51 -19.25 -5.77
CA LEU A 226 37.56 -19.22 -4.75
C LEU A 226 38.27 -17.85 -4.84
N GLU A 227 38.08 -17.01 -3.83
CA GLU A 227 39.12 -16.08 -3.38
C GLU A 227 39.87 -16.68 -2.19
#